data_AF-A0AAU8K591-F1
#
_entry.id   AF-A0AAU8K591-F1
#
_cell.length_a   1.000
_cell.length_b   1.000
_cell.length_c   1.000
_cell.angle_alpha   90.00
_cell.angle_beta   90.00
_cell.angle_gamma   90.00
#
_symmetry.space_group_name_H-M   'P 1'
#
loop_
_entity.id
_entity.type
_entity.pdbx_description
1 polymer ?
#
loop_
_entity_poly.entity_id
_entity_poly.type
_entity_poly.pdbx_seq_one_letter_code
_entity_poly.pdbx_strand_id
1 'polypeptide(L)'
;MRRTLVHAAAGAGCLLVASGTAVLPSRHPLPVTETDRYRRVAAHIDREVWDQVGGELCGCHVHLGDLERGEAPALAAHLRPWLPALHALCVNSPFCEGQDTGMAGTRWDRYLA
;
A
#
# COMPACT_ATOMS: atom_id res chain seq x y z
N MET A 1 -10.58 1.65 -15.95
CA MET A 1 -10.50 0.74 -14.79
C MET A 1 -11.29 1.22 -13.57
N ARG A 2 -11.11 2.45 -13.06
CA ARG A 2 -11.86 2.97 -11.88
C ARG A 2 -13.39 2.76 -11.95
N ARG A 3 -14.04 3.17 -13.05
CA ARG A 3 -15.50 3.01 -13.23
C ARG A 3 -15.96 1.56 -13.13
N THR A 4 -15.20 0.64 -13.74
CA THR A 4 -15.47 -0.80 -13.68
C THR A 4 -15.40 -1.33 -12.25
N LEU A 5 -14.37 -0.93 -11.48
CA LEU A 5 -14.22 -1.34 -10.08
C LEU A 5 -15.36 -0.79 -9.21
N VAL A 6 -15.78 0.46 -9.42
CA VAL A 6 -16.91 1.05 -8.68
C VAL A 6 -18.20 0.27 -8.94
N HIS A 7 -18.48 -0.09 -10.20
CA HIS A 7 -19.67 -0.87 -10.53
C HIS A 7 -19.63 -2.28 -9.91
N ALA A 8 -18.47 -2.93 -9.95
CA ALA A 8 -18.28 -4.25 -9.33
C ALA A 8 -18.48 -4.21 -7.81
N ALA A 9 -17.91 -3.20 -7.14
CA ALA A 9 -18.09 -3.01 -5.70
C ALA A 9 -19.56 -2.80 -5.33
N ALA A 10 -20.28 -1.95 -6.08
CA ALA A 10 -21.71 -1.72 -5.87
C ALA A 10 -22.53 -3.02 -6.02
N GLY A 11 -22.20 -3.86 -7.00
CA GLY A 11 -22.83 -5.18 -7.19
C GLY A 11 -22.61 -6.15 -6.01
N ALA A 12 -21.55 -5.96 -5.24
CA ALA A 12 -21.26 -6.71 -4.02
C ALA A 12 -21.78 -6.04 -2.73
N GLY A 13 -22.51 -4.92 -2.83
CA GLY A 13 -22.94 -4.14 -1.66
C GLY A 13 -21.80 -3.41 -0.95
N CYS A 14 -20.69 -3.14 -1.65
CA CYS A 14 -19.50 -2.51 -1.13
C CYS A 14 -19.23 -1.14 -1.77
N LEU A 15 -18.35 -0.37 -1.13
CA LEU A 15 -17.77 0.87 -1.67
C LEU A 15 -16.25 0.75 -1.75
N LEU A 16 -15.64 1.53 -2.64
CA LEU A 16 -14.19 1.66 -2.72
C LEU A 16 -13.71 2.80 -1.83
N VAL A 17 -12.62 2.57 -1.10
CA VAL A 17 -11.92 3.59 -0.32
C VAL A 17 -10.50 3.76 -0.87
N ALA A 18 -10.09 5.01 -1.08
CA ALA A 18 -8.74 5.35 -1.54
C ALA A 18 -7.86 5.73 -0.34
N SER A 19 -7.50 4.74 0.47
CA SER A 19 -6.66 4.90 1.67
C SER A 19 -5.36 4.10 1.51
N GLY A 20 -4.27 4.57 2.10
CA GLY A 20 -3.00 3.84 2.14
C GLY A 20 -2.98 2.67 3.13
N THR A 21 -3.92 2.64 4.08
CA THR A 21 -4.06 1.65 5.16
C THR A 21 -5.53 1.23 5.32
N ALA A 22 -5.78 0.10 5.99
CA ALA A 22 -7.12 -0.32 6.39
C ALA A 22 -7.77 0.72 7.32
N VAL A 23 -8.87 1.34 6.89
CA VAL A 23 -9.57 2.38 7.69
C VAL A 23 -10.40 1.76 8.81
N LEU A 24 -10.97 0.57 8.58
CA LEU A 24 -11.80 -0.17 9.54
C LEU A 24 -11.06 -1.42 10.02
N PRO A 25 -11.45 -2.00 11.17
CA PRO A 25 -10.83 -3.23 11.68
C PRO A 25 -10.88 -4.38 10.68
N SER A 26 -9.75 -5.05 10.52
CA SER A 26 -9.59 -6.17 9.60
C SER A 26 -9.92 -7.50 10.28
N ARG A 27 -10.26 -8.51 9.47
CA ARG A 27 -10.49 -9.87 9.96
C ARG A 27 -9.19 -10.65 9.87
N HIS A 28 -8.55 -10.85 11.01
CA HIS A 28 -7.34 -11.65 11.10
C HIS A 28 -7.65 -13.17 11.19
N PRO A 29 -6.81 -14.04 10.59
CA PRO A 29 -5.64 -13.67 9.82
C PRO A 29 -5.97 -13.07 8.46
N LEU A 30 -5.13 -12.14 8.01
CA LEU A 30 -5.25 -11.54 6.68
C LEU A 30 -5.18 -12.63 5.60
N PRO A 31 -6.02 -12.55 4.56
CA PRO A 31 -6.02 -13.56 3.52
C PRO A 31 -4.77 -13.42 2.63
N VAL A 32 -4.07 -14.54 2.43
CA VAL A 32 -3.02 -14.64 1.41
C VAL A 32 -3.67 -15.04 0.09
N THR A 33 -3.38 -14.29 -0.98
CA THR A 33 -3.89 -14.63 -2.31
C THR A 33 -3.46 -16.05 -2.69
N GLU A 34 -4.40 -16.87 -3.16
CA GLU A 34 -4.22 -18.31 -3.42
C GLU A 34 -3.41 -18.62 -4.70
N THR A 35 -2.26 -18.00 -4.85
CA THR A 35 -1.30 -18.32 -5.91
C THR A 35 0.02 -18.78 -5.31
N ASP A 36 0.76 -19.62 -6.02
CA ASP A 36 2.05 -20.13 -5.54
C ASP A 36 3.05 -19.02 -5.25
N ARG A 37 3.02 -17.93 -6.03
CA ARG A 37 3.87 -16.75 -5.79
C ARG A 37 3.59 -16.15 -4.41
N TYR A 38 2.33 -15.85 -4.10
CA TYR A 38 1.97 -15.21 -2.83
C TYR A 38 2.13 -16.16 -1.64
N ARG A 39 1.86 -17.46 -1.81
CA ARG A 39 2.17 -18.47 -0.78
C ARG A 39 3.66 -18.55 -0.48
N ARG A 40 4.53 -18.51 -1.49
CA ARG A 40 5.99 -18.46 -1.28
C ARG A 40 6.39 -17.20 -0.53
N VAL A 41 5.86 -16.03 -0.88
CA VAL A 41 6.15 -14.78 -0.18
C VAL A 41 5.73 -14.87 1.29
N ALA A 42 4.51 -15.33 1.57
CA ALA A 42 4.00 -15.47 2.93
C ALA A 42 4.75 -16.53 3.77
N ALA A 43 5.42 -17.49 3.13
CA ALA A 43 6.30 -18.45 3.81
C ALA A 43 7.71 -17.90 4.10
N HIS A 44 8.14 -16.85 3.39
CA HIS A 44 9.43 -16.20 3.61
C HIS A 44 9.34 -14.99 4.55
N ILE A 45 8.16 -14.38 4.67
CA ILE A 45 7.90 -13.28 5.59
C ILE A 45 7.26 -13.87 6.85
N ASP A 46 7.75 -13.47 8.02
CA ASP A 46 7.14 -13.89 9.28
C ASP A 46 5.65 -13.53 9.29
N ARG A 47 4.81 -14.46 9.77
CA ARG A 47 3.37 -14.22 9.89
C ARG A 47 3.07 -13.03 10.79
N GLU A 48 3.85 -12.83 11.84
CA GLU A 48 3.73 -11.67 12.71
C GLU A 48 3.92 -10.36 11.94
N VAL A 49 4.69 -10.37 10.85
CA VAL A 49 4.95 -9.18 10.03
C VAL A 49 3.88 -8.95 8.95
N TRP A 50 3.33 -9.98 8.32
CA TRP A 50 2.32 -9.74 7.28
C TRP A 50 0.87 -9.74 7.80
N ASP A 51 0.61 -10.35 8.95
CA ASP A 51 -0.72 -10.40 9.62
C ASP A 51 -0.88 -9.34 10.73
N GLN A 52 0.09 -8.43 10.87
CA GLN A 52 0.02 -7.36 11.86
C GLN A 52 -1.07 -6.33 11.54
N VAL A 53 -1.49 -5.63 12.59
CA VAL A 53 -2.37 -4.46 12.48
C VAL A 53 -1.81 -3.47 11.47
N GLY A 54 -2.60 -3.17 10.44
CA GLY A 54 -2.19 -2.28 9.35
C GLY A 54 -1.22 -2.91 8.32
N GLY A 55 -1.13 -4.24 8.25
CA GLY A 55 -0.39 -4.96 7.20
C GLY A 55 -1.01 -4.84 5.79
N GLU A 56 -2.27 -4.42 5.71
CA GLU A 56 -2.98 -4.17 4.45
C GLU A 56 -2.66 -2.78 3.91
N LEU A 57 -1.58 -2.72 3.14
CA LEU A 57 -1.11 -1.47 2.54
C LEU A 57 -1.56 -1.32 1.10
N CYS A 58 -1.96 -0.10 0.75
CA CYS A 58 -2.27 0.29 -0.63
C CYS A 58 -1.39 1.47 -1.06
N GLY A 59 -1.00 1.47 -2.33
CA GLY A 59 -0.12 2.48 -2.90
C GLY A 59 -0.42 2.74 -4.37
N CYS A 60 -0.14 3.96 -4.82
CA CYS A 60 -0.13 4.32 -6.23
C CYS A 60 1.30 4.20 -6.75
N HIS A 61 1.53 3.37 -7.75
CA HIS A 61 2.85 3.17 -8.36
C HIS A 61 2.87 3.80 -9.75
N VAL A 62 3.87 4.64 -10.01
CA VAL A 62 4.13 5.21 -11.32
C VAL A 62 5.33 4.47 -11.92
N HIS A 63 5.11 3.79 -13.04
CA HIS A 63 6.15 3.06 -13.75
C HIS A 63 6.63 3.90 -14.93
N LEU A 64 7.95 4.06 -15.03
CA LEU A 64 8.61 4.76 -16.13
C LEU A 64 9.31 3.70 -16.99
N GLY A 65 8.91 3.59 -18.25
CA GLY A 65 9.46 2.64 -19.23
C GLY A 65 10.61 3.23 -20.04
N ASP A 66 11.24 2.39 -20.86
CA ASP A 66 12.22 2.75 -21.90
C ASP A 66 13.47 3.49 -21.42
N LEU A 67 13.85 3.33 -20.16
CA LEU A 67 15.08 3.88 -19.60
C LEU A 67 16.29 3.04 -20.02
N GLU A 68 17.36 3.71 -20.45
CA GLU A 68 18.67 3.10 -20.63
C GLU A 68 19.29 2.69 -19.28
N ARG A 69 20.29 1.81 -19.32
CA ARG A 69 20.92 1.19 -18.13
C ARG A 69 21.34 2.21 -17.05
N GLY A 70 21.80 3.40 -17.45
CA GLY A 70 22.26 4.45 -16.54
C GLY A 70 21.17 5.43 -16.07
N GLU A 71 20.04 5.50 -16.78
CA GLU A 71 19.04 6.53 -16.53
C GLU A 71 18.19 6.24 -15.29
N ALA A 72 17.85 4.97 -15.05
CA ALA A 72 17.05 4.61 -13.87
C ALA A 72 17.76 4.96 -12.53
N PRO A 73 19.05 4.61 -12.30
CA PRO A 73 19.76 5.06 -11.12
C PRO A 73 19.93 6.58 -11.04
N ALA A 74 20.19 7.26 -12.16
CA ALA A 74 20.35 8.71 -12.20
C ALA A 74 19.04 9.43 -11.83
N LEU A 75 17.91 8.96 -12.36
CA LEU A 75 16.59 9.45 -12.02
C LEU A 75 16.24 9.19 -10.55
N ALA A 76 16.53 7.99 -10.04
CA ALA A 76 16.31 7.68 -8.62
C ALA A 76 17.11 8.62 -7.70
N ALA A 77 18.38 8.89 -8.05
CA ALA A 77 19.21 9.85 -7.32
C ALA A 77 18.64 11.28 -7.40
N HIS A 78 18.13 11.68 -8.56
CA HIS A 78 17.51 12.99 -8.77
C HIS A 78 16.18 13.16 -8.02
N LEU A 79 15.36 12.11 -7.92
CA LEU A 79 14.08 12.13 -7.21
C LEU A 79 14.24 12.10 -5.70
N ARG A 80 15.33 11.54 -5.17
CA ARG A 80 15.53 11.32 -3.74
C ARG A 80 15.30 12.56 -2.86
N PRO A 81 15.80 13.76 -3.21
CA PRO A 81 15.53 14.98 -2.44
C PRO A 81 14.05 15.41 -2.44
N TRP A 82 13.28 15.00 -3.45
CA TRP A 82 11.87 15.36 -3.61
C TRP A 82 10.91 14.38 -2.94
N LEU A 83 11.37 13.18 -2.54
CA LEU A 83 10.53 12.16 -1.93
C LEU A 83 9.74 12.66 -0.71
N PRO A 84 10.29 13.47 0.22
CA PRO A 84 9.51 13.98 1.34
C PRO A 84 8.34 14.88 0.89
N ALA A 85 8.55 15.73 -0.12
CA ALA A 85 7.51 16.61 -0.65
C ALA A 85 6.43 15.82 -1.39
N LEU A 86 6.82 14.86 -2.22
CA LEU A 86 5.88 13.96 -2.90
C LEU A 86 5.09 13.12 -1.90
N HIS A 87 5.73 12.64 -0.83
CA HIS A 87 5.05 11.94 0.25
C HIS A 87 4.02 12.84 0.93
N ALA A 88 4.39 14.06 1.32
CA ALA A 88 3.48 15.02 1.95
C ALA A 88 2.26 15.34 1.08
N LEU A 89 2.43 15.45 -0.24
CA LEU A 89 1.33 15.69 -1.19
C LEU A 89 0.41 14.49 -1.36
N CYS A 90 0.96 13.27 -1.28
CA CYS A 90 0.23 12.04 -1.57
C CYS A 90 -0.24 11.29 -0.32
N VAL A 91 0.07 11.79 0.88
CA VAL A 91 -0.24 11.10 2.14
C VAL A 91 -1.76 11.00 2.32
N ASN A 92 -2.24 9.79 2.62
CA ASN A 92 -3.68 9.50 2.67
C ASN A 92 -4.03 8.35 3.61
N SER A 93 -3.28 8.20 4.72
CA SER A 93 -3.47 7.08 5.66
C SER A 93 -3.54 7.53 7.12
N PRO A 94 -4.43 8.48 7.49
CA PRO A 94 -4.52 8.99 8.87
C PRO A 94 -5.27 8.05 9.82
N PHE A 95 -5.98 7.05 9.30
CA PHE A 95 -6.67 6.03 10.08
C PHE A 95 -6.05 4.66 9.88
N CYS A 96 -6.04 3.84 10.92
CA CYS A 96 -5.62 2.45 10.86
C CYS A 96 -6.53 1.60 11.77
N GLU A 97 -7.23 0.62 11.20
CA GLU A 97 -8.11 -0.31 11.92
C GLU A 97 -9.12 0.35 12.89
N GLY A 98 -9.76 1.41 12.42
CA GLY A 98 -10.77 2.16 13.17
C GLY A 98 -10.19 3.19 14.15
N GLN A 99 -8.87 3.37 14.21
CA GLN A 99 -8.21 4.35 15.07
C GLN A 99 -7.65 5.51 14.26
N ASP A 100 -7.85 6.73 14.74
CA ASP A 100 -7.12 7.91 14.26
C ASP A 100 -5.69 7.83 14.78
N THR A 101 -4.70 7.89 13.89
CA THR A 101 -3.30 7.77 14.27
C THR A 101 -2.70 9.09 14.75
N GLY A 102 -3.43 10.21 14.65
CA GLY A 102 -2.94 11.57 14.97
C GLY A 102 -1.89 12.09 13.97
N MET A 103 -1.70 11.39 12.85
CA MET A 103 -0.70 11.67 11.82
C MET A 103 -1.37 11.69 10.46
N ALA A 104 -0.83 12.43 9.50
CA ALA A 104 -1.36 12.41 8.13
C ALA A 104 -1.19 11.04 7.44
N GLY A 105 -0.15 10.28 7.83
CA GLY A 105 0.04 8.90 7.41
C GLY A 105 1.13 8.14 8.15
N THR A 106 0.88 6.85 8.39
CA THR A 106 1.74 5.91 9.15
C THR A 106 2.23 4.72 8.32
N ARG A 107 2.02 4.75 6.99
CA ARG A 107 2.35 3.63 6.11
C ARG A 107 3.85 3.31 6.06
N TRP A 108 4.70 4.34 6.16
CA TRP A 108 6.15 4.18 6.09
C TRP A 108 6.75 3.55 7.36
N ASP A 109 6.11 3.77 8.53
CA ASP A 109 6.54 3.19 9.82
C ASP A 109 6.58 1.66 9.77
N ARG A 110 5.73 1.06 8.93
CA ARG A 110 5.57 -0.40 8.80
C ARG A 110 6.75 -1.10 8.13
N TYR A 111 7.67 -0.34 7.53
CA TYR A 111 8.91 -0.87 6.96
C TYR A 111 10.11 -0.76 7.91
N LEU A 112 9.92 -0.21 9.11
CA LEU A 112 11.00 0.00 10.10
C LEU A 112 10.97 -1.01 11.26
N ALA A 113 9.93 -1.85 11.32
CA ALA A 113 9.79 -2.97 12.25
C ALA A 113 10.36 -4.25 11.64
#